data_AF-A0A3B9J9Y8-F1
#
_entry.id   AF-A0A3B9J9Y8-F1
#
_cell.length_a   1.000
_cell.length_b   1.000
_cell.length_c   1.000
_cell.angle_alpha   90.00
_cell.angle_beta   90.00
_cell.angle_gamma   90.00
#
_symmetry.space_group_name_H-M   'P 1'
#
loop_
_entity.id
_entity.type
_entity.pdbx_description
1 polymer ?
#
loop_
_entity_poly.entity_id
_entity_poly.type
_entity_poly.pdbx_seq_one_letter_code
_entity_poly.pdbx_strand_id
1 'polypeptide(L)' 'ILFDEKIGGTFHMALGAGYPETGSKNKSVIHWDMICDMRKDAEITVDGDVIYRNGQFVF' A
#
# COMPACT_ATOMS: atom_id res chain seq x y z
N ILE A 1 10.28 -8.57 -2.73
CA ILE A 1 9.41 -7.38 -2.88
C ILE A 1 8.83 -7.27 -4.28
N LEU A 2 9.60 -7.38 -5.38
CA LEU A 2 9.10 -7.09 -6.74
C LEU A 2 7.79 -7.82 -7.14
N PHE A 3 7.61 -9.09 -6.76
CA PHE A 3 6.39 -9.83 -7.09
C PHE A 3 5.33 -9.65 -6.01
N ASP A 4 5.76 -9.77 -4.77
CA ASP A 4 4.98 -9.71 -3.55
C ASP A 4 4.30 -8.34 -3.32
N GLU A 5 4.87 -7.24 -3.80
CA GLU A 5 4.25 -5.90 -3.83
C GLU A 5 3.13 -5.78 -4.87
N LYS A 6 3.24 -6.52 -5.98
CA LYS A 6 2.36 -6.41 -7.16
C LYS A 6 1.35 -7.56 -7.27
N ILE A 7 1.27 -8.44 -6.27
CA ILE A 7 0.26 -9.51 -6.24
C ILE A 7 -1.13 -8.88 -6.07
N GLY A 8 -2.08 -9.31 -6.90
CA GLY A 8 -3.47 -8.88 -6.77
C GLY A 8 -4.03 -9.27 -5.40
N GLY A 9 -4.68 -8.31 -4.72
CA GLY A 9 -5.21 -8.52 -3.37
C GLY A 9 -4.25 -8.17 -2.24
N THR A 10 -3.05 -7.66 -2.52
CA THR A 10 -2.13 -7.13 -1.50
C THR A 10 -2.03 -5.61 -1.55
N PHE A 11 -1.77 -5.00 -0.41
CA PHE A 11 -1.46 -3.58 -0.27
C PHE A 11 -0.11 -3.44 0.42
N HIS A 12 0.70 -2.44 0.06
CA HIS A 12 1.98 -2.22 0.74
C HIS A 12 2.14 -0.77 1.21
N MET A 13 2.98 -0.61 2.22
CA MET A 13 3.43 0.68 2.72
C MET A 13 4.95 0.65 2.90
N ALA A 14 5.63 1.60 2.26
CA ALA A 14 7.07 1.77 2.39
C ALA A 14 7.40 2.69 3.58
N LEU A 15 8.28 2.23 4.47
CA LEU A 15 8.88 3.06 5.52
C LEU A 15 10.25 3.58 5.08
N GLY A 16 10.47 4.88 5.32
CA GLY A 16 11.75 5.54 5.08
C GLY A 16 11.79 6.35 3.79
N ALA A 17 12.85 6.18 2.99
CA ALA A 17 13.21 7.05 1.89
C ALA A 17 12.09 7.09 0.86
N GLY A 18 11.50 8.26 0.62
CA GLY A 18 10.53 8.40 -0.45
C GLY A 18 11.21 8.84 -1.74
N TYR A 19 10.60 8.44 -2.86
CA TYR A 19 11.00 8.85 -4.20
C TYR A 19 10.82 10.38 -4.38
N PRO A 20 11.87 11.15 -4.71
CA PRO A 20 11.77 12.61 -4.84
C PRO A 20 10.74 13.05 -5.89
N GLU A 21 10.55 12.28 -6.95
CA GLU A 21 9.59 12.52 -8.03
C GLU A 21 8.13 12.48 -7.57
N THR A 22 7.82 11.81 -6.45
CA THR A 22 6.48 11.82 -5.85
C THR A 22 6.26 13.03 -4.93
N GLY A 23 7.20 13.97 -4.89
CA GLY A 23 7.20 15.10 -3.97
C GLY A 23 7.55 14.73 -2.53
N SER A 24 8.07 13.51 -2.30
CA SER A 24 8.42 13.07 -0.96
C SER A 24 9.54 13.91 -0.37
N LYS A 25 9.37 14.28 0.90
CA LYS A 25 10.38 14.98 1.71
C LYS A 25 11.12 14.05 2.66
N ASN A 26 10.72 12.77 2.73
CA ASN A 26 11.26 11.83 3.70
C ASN A 26 12.63 11.30 3.23
N LYS A 27 13.69 11.73 3.92
CA LYS A 27 15.07 11.29 3.66
C LYS A 27 15.46 10.27 4.72
N SER A 28 15.77 9.06 4.29
CA SER A 28 16.17 7.97 5.18
C SER A 28 17.17 7.06 4.47
N VAL A 29 17.92 6.27 5.26
CA VAL A 29 18.83 5.23 4.74
C VAL A 29 18.11 3.90 4.46
N ILE A 30 16.89 3.75 4.96
CA ILE A 30 16.05 2.58 4.70
C ILE A 30 14.93 2.93 3.73
N HIS A 31 14.55 1.97 2.90
CA HIS A 31 13.29 1.93 2.15
C HIS A 31 12.76 0.51 2.32
N TRP A 32 11.74 0.34 3.15
CA TRP A 32 11.25 -0.99 3.53
C TRP A 32 9.77 -1.12 3.21
N ASP A 33 9.44 -2.00 2.28
CA ASP A 33 8.05 -2.33 1.94
C ASP A 33 7.46 -3.37 2.90
N MET A 34 6.44 -2.95 3.63
CA MET A 34 5.59 -3.84 4.41
C MET A 34 4.37 -4.21 3.59
N ILE A 35 4.11 -5.50 3.43
CA ILE A 35 3.05 -6.04 2.58
C ILE A 35 1.94 -6.61 3.45
N CYS A 36 0.70 -6.23 3.16
CA CYS A 36 -0.51 -6.68 3.81
C CYS A 36 -1.38 -7.45 2.82
N ASP A 37 -1.80 -8.67 3.19
CA ASP A 37 -2.79 -9.43 2.45
C ASP A 37 -4.19 -8.90 2.79
N MET A 38 -4.89 -8.39 1.77
CA MET A 38 -6.19 -7.75 1.92
C MET A 38 -7.34 -8.64 1.45
N ARG A 39 -7.11 -9.94 1.19
CA ARG A 39 -8.12 -10.84 0.61
C ARG A 39 -9.21 -11.30 1.59
N LYS A 40 -9.03 -11.10 2.89
CA LYS A 40 -9.98 -11.54 3.93
C LYS A 40 -10.10 -10.52 5.05
N ASP A 41 -11.35 -10.26 5.45
CA ASP A 41 -11.72 -9.40 6.59
C ASP A 41 -10.98 -8.05 6.58
N ALA A 42 -10.84 -7.44 5.40
CA ALA A 42 -10.02 -6.24 5.20
C ALA A 42 -10.72 -5.20 4.30
N GLU A 43 -10.55 -3.93 4.67
CA GLU A 43 -11.12 -2.78 3.97
C GLU A 43 -10.10 -1.64 3.87
N ILE A 44 -10.20 -0.84 2.79
CA ILE A 44 -9.53 0.45 2.68
C ILE A 44 -10.62 1.52 2.56
N THR A 45 -10.58 2.47 3.48
CA THR A 45 -11.46 3.65 3.50
C THR A 45 -10.67 4.91 3.13
N VAL A 46 -11.24 5.76 2.29
CA VAL A 46 -10.72 7.10 1.98
C VAL A 46 -11.82 8.10 2.29
N ASP A 47 -11.51 9.08 3.14
CA ASP A 47 -12.46 10.12 3.58
C ASP A 47 -13.79 9.60 4.15
N GLY A 48 -13.77 8.39 4.72
CA GLY A 48 -14.93 7.73 5.31
C GLY A 48 -15.65 6.75 4.37
N ASP A 49 -15.33 6.76 3.08
CA ASP A 49 -15.93 5.86 2.09
C ASP A 49 -15.07 4.62 1.86
N VAL A 50 -15.70 3.44 1.84
CA VAL A 50 -15.02 2.17 1.50
C VAL A 50 -14.76 2.15 0.00
N ILE A 51 -13.49 2.05 -0.39
CA ILE A 51 -13.06 1.99 -1.80
C ILE A 51 -12.48 0.63 -2.20
N TYR A 52 -12.11 -0.19 -1.21
CA TYR A 52 -11.54 -1.52 -1.41
C TYR A 52 -12.01 -2.45 -0.31
N ARG A 53 -12.42 -3.67 -0.68
CA ARG A 53 -12.87 -4.70 0.27
C ARG A 53 -12.44 -6.08 -0.22
N ASN A 54 -11.82 -6.86 0.67
CA ASN A 54 -11.47 -8.27 0.44
C ASN A 54 -10.78 -8.53 -0.92
N GLY A 55 -9.78 -7.71 -1.25
CA GLY A 55 -8.96 -7.88 -2.45
C GLY A 55 -9.56 -7.29 -3.74
N GLN A 56 -10.68 -6.58 -3.66
CA GLN A 56 -11.39 -6.02 -4.81
C GLN A 56 -11.72 -4.53 -4.59
N PHE A 57 -11.71 -3.75 -5.67
CA PHE A 57 -12.28 -2.41 -5.66
C PHE A 57 -13.81 -2.49 -5.72
N VAL A 58 -14.51 -1.54 -5.10
CA VAL A 58 -15.98 -1.57 -4.92
C VAL A 58 -16.74 -0.52 -5.75
N PHE A 59 -16.10 0.06 -6.77
CA PHE A 59 -16.69 1.04 -7.69
C PHE A 59 -17.35 0.40 -8.91
#